data_AF-A0AA40CPW7-F1
#
_entry.id   AF-A0AA40CPW7-F1
#
_cell.length_a   1.000
_cell.length_b   1.000
_cell.length_c   1.000
_cell.angle_alpha   90.00
_cell.angle_beta   90.00
_cell.angle_gamma   90.00
#
_symmetry.space_group_name_H-M   'P 1'
#
loop_
_entity.id
_entity.type
_entity.pdbx_description
1 polymer ?
#
loop_
_entity_poly.entity_id
_entity_poly.type
_entity_poly.pdbx_seq_one_letter_code
_entity_poly.pdbx_strand_id
1 'polypeptide(L)'
;MSLLPNILYKDAENGKYTDLTLCLSDGTEIKCHRSVICTQCEFFANALKPGFQESSGVIHLKDDPPQAIRHMVKFFYTGQYTTTGQPENAGPDQTMSHDIPSDKEPGPTGLPPDEYAKAILAHAEVYIVSIIYRVPKLEDETSKLIKLALEKDNIIDVFPQLAQAIYSDVPDFVCHLRGDLIKYAEQHLVELTSKSMFQRMTSEAPELMEKLMHDLVKENKRKELKLKSKERRIDELEQTVSRLRKVDYKCPSCPKKFQMLMPDGRVKVGCPGCGRVRLAISWDAHKVREPFIAQPIA
;
A
#
# COMPACT_ATOMS: atom_id res chain seq x y z
N MET A 1 -22.34 5.38 26.42
CA MET A 1 -22.97 4.95 25.15
C MET A 1 -24.46 5.25 25.25
N SER A 2 -25.05 5.89 24.25
CA SER A 2 -26.50 6.10 24.21
C SER A 2 -27.23 4.77 24.03
N LEU A 3 -28.15 4.43 24.94
CA LEU A 3 -28.95 3.19 24.89
C LEU A 3 -29.95 3.20 23.72
N LEU A 4 -30.37 4.39 23.27
CA LEU A 4 -31.44 4.57 22.29
C LEU A 4 -31.14 3.94 20.90
N PRO A 5 -29.97 4.17 20.26
CA PRO A 5 -29.56 3.46 19.04
C PRO A 5 -29.78 1.95 19.06
N ASN A 6 -29.35 1.28 20.13
CA ASN A 6 -29.44 -0.18 20.25
C ASN A 6 -30.88 -0.65 20.48
N ILE A 7 -31.69 0.12 21.20
CA ILE A 7 -33.11 -0.17 21.40
C ILE A 7 -33.86 -0.08 20.06
N LEU A 8 -33.64 0.99 19.29
CA LEU A 8 -34.29 1.15 17.98
C LEU A 8 -33.89 0.06 16.98
N TYR A 9 -32.63 -0.37 17.01
CA TYR A 9 -32.18 -1.49 16.18
C TYR A 9 -32.90 -2.79 16.58
N LYS A 10 -32.97 -3.11 17.87
CA LYS A 10 -33.70 -4.29 18.38
C LYS A 10 -35.19 -4.22 18.08
N ASP A 11 -35.81 -3.06 18.17
CA ASP A 11 -37.23 -2.89 17.80
C ASP A 11 -37.44 -3.17 16.31
N ALA A 12 -36.51 -2.73 15.44
CA ALA A 12 -36.55 -3.02 14.01
C ALA A 12 -36.40 -4.52 13.73
N GLU A 13 -35.44 -5.20 14.38
CA GLU A 13 -35.24 -6.66 14.25
C GLU A 13 -36.48 -7.46 14.68
N ASN A 14 -37.23 -6.95 15.66
CA ASN A 14 -38.49 -7.54 16.11
C ASN A 14 -39.73 -7.06 15.30
N GLY A 15 -39.52 -6.27 14.25
CA GLY A 15 -40.59 -5.72 13.40
C GLY A 15 -41.46 -4.65 14.06
N LYS A 16 -41.11 -4.16 15.26
CA LYS A 16 -41.90 -3.17 15.97
C LYS A 16 -41.78 -1.80 15.32
N TYR A 17 -42.91 -1.13 15.12
CA TYR A 17 -43.00 0.22 14.55
C TYR A 17 -42.34 0.39 13.18
N THR A 18 -42.07 -0.73 12.48
CA THR A 18 -41.45 -0.71 11.16
C THR A 18 -42.47 -0.33 10.09
N ASP A 19 -42.05 0.53 9.18
CA ASP A 19 -42.85 1.11 8.08
C ASP A 19 -42.09 1.04 6.74
N LEU A 20 -40.98 0.31 6.71
CA LEU A 20 -40.16 0.03 5.54
C LEU A 20 -39.72 -1.44 5.54
N THR A 21 -39.77 -2.08 4.37
CA THR A 21 -39.24 -3.42 4.12
C THR A 21 -38.22 -3.37 2.99
N LEU A 22 -37.02 -3.88 3.24
CA LEU A 22 -36.00 -4.13 2.22
C LEU A 22 -36.04 -5.61 1.85
N CYS A 23 -36.34 -5.92 0.59
CA CYS A 23 -36.33 -7.28 0.05
C CYS A 23 -34.97 -7.55 -0.61
N LEU A 24 -34.24 -8.53 -0.08
CA LEU A 24 -32.87 -8.85 -0.52
C LEU A 24 -32.86 -9.87 -1.66
N SER A 25 -31.71 -10.00 -2.31
CA SER A 25 -31.47 -10.90 -3.44
C SER A 25 -31.65 -12.40 -3.11
N ASP A 26 -31.44 -12.80 -1.86
CA ASP A 26 -31.67 -14.16 -1.35
C ASP A 26 -33.15 -14.44 -0.97
N GLY A 27 -34.05 -13.50 -1.23
CA GLY A 27 -35.48 -13.58 -0.91
C GLY A 27 -35.81 -13.27 0.54
N THR A 28 -34.83 -12.97 1.38
CA THR A 28 -35.07 -12.57 2.78
C THR A 28 -35.45 -11.09 2.87
N GLU A 29 -36.11 -10.72 3.99
CA GLU A 29 -36.55 -9.35 4.24
C GLU A 29 -35.85 -8.73 5.45
N ILE A 30 -35.67 -7.42 5.42
CA ILE A 30 -35.29 -6.61 6.58
C ILE A 30 -36.41 -5.60 6.85
N LYS A 31 -37.01 -5.67 8.04
CA LYS A 31 -37.98 -4.68 8.53
C LYS A 31 -37.23 -3.52 9.18
N CYS A 32 -37.60 -2.30 8.81
CA CYS A 32 -36.88 -1.09 9.17
C CYS A 32 -37.82 0.08 9.48
N HIS A 33 -37.31 1.08 10.18
CA HIS A 33 -37.94 2.39 10.35
C HIS A 33 -37.48 3.33 9.24
N ARG A 34 -38.42 3.81 8.43
CA ARG A 34 -38.20 4.79 7.35
C ARG A 34 -37.49 6.04 7.86
N SER A 35 -37.87 6.52 9.03
CA SER A 35 -37.26 7.70 9.67
C SER A 35 -35.76 7.54 9.92
N VAL A 36 -35.32 6.34 10.30
CA VAL A 36 -33.89 6.03 10.50
C VAL A 36 -33.20 5.91 9.15
N ILE A 37 -33.69 5.03 8.28
CA ILE A 37 -33.04 4.71 6.99
C ILE A 37 -32.92 5.93 6.08
N CYS A 38 -33.99 6.72 5.93
CA CYS A 38 -33.98 7.92 5.07
C CYS A 38 -33.07 9.02 5.60
N THR A 39 -32.88 9.13 6.91
CA THR A 39 -32.01 10.14 7.50
C THR A 39 -30.53 9.82 7.27
N GLN A 40 -30.20 8.54 7.13
CA GLN A 40 -28.81 8.10 6.96
C GLN A 40 -28.39 7.96 5.50
N CYS A 41 -29.34 7.82 4.56
CA CYS A 41 -29.02 7.54 3.16
C CYS A 41 -30.02 8.18 2.20
N GLU A 42 -29.48 9.05 1.34
CA GLU A 42 -30.28 9.84 0.40
C GLU A 42 -30.92 8.97 -0.69
N PHE A 43 -30.28 7.87 -1.09
CA PHE A 43 -30.86 6.91 -2.04
C PHE A 43 -32.22 6.40 -1.54
N PHE A 44 -32.28 5.90 -0.29
CA PHE A 44 -33.52 5.41 0.28
C PHE A 44 -34.54 6.54 0.52
N ALA A 45 -34.08 7.73 0.93
CA ALA A 45 -34.97 8.89 1.06
C ALA A 45 -35.63 9.27 -0.26
N ASN A 46 -34.89 9.21 -1.36
CA ASN A 46 -35.36 9.51 -2.71
C ASN A 46 -36.28 8.41 -3.25
N ALA A 47 -35.93 7.13 -3.07
CA ALA A 47 -36.73 6.00 -3.51
C ALA A 47 -38.15 6.01 -2.90
N LEU A 48 -38.29 6.50 -1.67
CA LEU A 48 -39.57 6.52 -0.97
C LEU A 48 -40.41 7.79 -1.25
N LYS A 49 -39.95 8.71 -2.10
CA LYS A 49 -40.73 9.91 -2.45
C LYS A 49 -42.01 9.53 -3.20
N PRO A 50 -43.10 10.33 -3.08
CA PRO A 50 -44.31 10.10 -3.87
C PRO A 50 -44.01 10.03 -5.37
N GLY A 51 -44.66 9.11 -6.08
CA GLY A 51 -44.48 8.92 -7.53
C GLY A 51 -43.54 7.78 -7.93
N PHE A 52 -42.83 7.18 -6.97
CA PHE A 52 -42.05 5.96 -7.17
C PHE A 52 -42.81 4.72 -6.68
N GLN A 53 -42.55 3.55 -7.27
CA GLN A 53 -43.20 2.28 -6.88
C GLN A 53 -42.92 1.93 -5.41
N GLU A 54 -41.73 2.27 -4.97
CA GLU A 54 -41.18 2.02 -3.65
C GLU A 54 -41.82 2.89 -2.57
N SER A 55 -42.54 3.96 -2.94
CA SER A 55 -43.23 4.86 -1.99
C SER A 55 -44.20 4.16 -1.04
N SER A 56 -44.63 2.94 -1.40
CA SER A 56 -45.40 1.99 -0.57
C SER A 56 -44.66 1.46 0.67
N GLY A 57 -43.34 1.67 0.76
CA GLY A 57 -42.50 1.18 1.86
C GLY A 57 -41.86 -0.18 1.59
N VAL A 58 -41.78 -0.62 0.32
CA VAL A 58 -41.08 -1.85 -0.08
C VAL A 58 -40.03 -1.53 -1.13
N ILE A 59 -38.78 -1.88 -0.86
CA ILE A 59 -37.64 -1.66 -1.78
C ILE A 59 -36.98 -3.00 -2.09
N HIS A 60 -36.77 -3.29 -3.37
CA HIS A 60 -36.12 -4.52 -3.83
C HIS A 60 -34.65 -4.26 -4.17
N LEU A 61 -33.74 -4.96 -3.48
CA LEU A 61 -32.29 -4.86 -3.62
C LEU A 61 -31.75 -6.17 -4.23
N LYS A 62 -32.04 -6.37 -5.52
CA LYS A 62 -31.86 -7.67 -6.21
C LYS A 62 -30.41 -8.00 -6.56
N ASP A 63 -29.57 -6.99 -6.67
CA ASP A 63 -28.18 -7.14 -7.11
C ASP A 63 -27.17 -6.93 -5.97
N ASP A 64 -27.66 -6.62 -4.76
CA ASP A 64 -26.82 -6.34 -3.61
C ASP A 64 -26.53 -7.59 -2.74
N PRO A 65 -25.34 -7.69 -2.13
CA PRO A 65 -25.01 -8.76 -1.19
C PRO A 65 -25.87 -8.65 0.09
N PRO A 66 -26.69 -9.67 0.44
CA PRO A 66 -27.63 -9.57 1.56
C PRO A 66 -26.95 -9.23 2.89
N GLN A 67 -25.78 -9.80 3.16
CA GLN A 67 -25.05 -9.55 4.41
C GLN A 67 -24.48 -8.14 4.45
N ALA A 68 -23.97 -7.61 3.34
CA ALA A 68 -23.49 -6.23 3.28
C ALA A 68 -24.62 -5.22 3.56
N ILE A 69 -25.82 -5.46 3.01
CA ILE A 69 -27.00 -4.64 3.30
C ILE A 69 -27.40 -4.75 4.78
N ARG A 70 -27.37 -5.94 5.39
CA ARG A 70 -27.65 -6.10 6.82
C ARG A 70 -26.68 -5.31 7.69
N HIS A 71 -25.39 -5.34 7.38
CA HIS A 71 -24.38 -4.55 8.08
C HIS A 71 -24.60 -3.04 7.89
N MET A 72 -24.91 -2.59 6.68
CA MET A 72 -25.25 -1.18 6.41
C MET A 72 -26.48 -0.73 7.21
N VAL A 73 -27.54 -1.55 7.25
CA VAL A 73 -28.74 -1.25 8.05
C VAL A 73 -28.38 -1.19 9.54
N LYS A 74 -27.65 -2.17 10.09
CA LYS A 74 -27.17 -2.13 11.49
C LYS A 74 -26.41 -0.84 11.77
N PHE A 75 -25.50 -0.46 10.88
CA PHE A 75 -24.74 0.78 10.98
C PHE A 75 -25.63 2.04 11.01
N PHE A 76 -26.72 2.09 10.23
CA PHE A 76 -27.65 3.22 10.26
C PHE A 76 -28.31 3.43 11.64
N TYR A 77 -28.49 2.38 12.42
CA TYR A 77 -29.03 2.50 13.77
C TYR A 77 -27.95 2.79 14.80
N THR A 78 -26.83 2.06 14.77
CA THR A 78 -25.88 1.99 15.89
C THR A 78 -24.60 2.79 15.65
N GLY A 79 -24.35 3.18 14.39
CA GLY A 79 -23.08 3.76 13.95
C GLY A 79 -21.92 2.75 13.89
N GLN A 80 -22.20 1.45 14.05
CA GLN A 80 -21.20 0.38 14.04
C GLN A 80 -21.76 -0.88 13.37
N TYR A 81 -20.89 -1.66 12.76
CA TYR A 81 -21.22 -3.01 12.32
C TYR A 81 -20.06 -3.94 12.69
N THR A 82 -20.33 -5.24 12.70
CA THR A 82 -19.38 -6.29 13.05
C THR A 82 -19.54 -7.40 12.04
N THR A 83 -18.45 -7.89 11.46
CA THR A 83 -18.48 -9.12 10.65
C THR A 83 -18.31 -10.33 11.56
N THR A 84 -18.64 -11.52 11.04
CA THR A 84 -18.40 -12.79 11.73
C THR A 84 -16.95 -12.86 12.21
N GLY A 85 -16.75 -13.03 13.52
CA GLY A 85 -15.44 -13.19 14.13
C GLY A 85 -14.87 -11.96 14.83
N GLN A 86 -15.46 -10.76 14.69
CA GLN A 86 -15.17 -9.69 15.62
C GLN A 86 -15.97 -9.89 16.92
N PRO A 87 -15.34 -9.89 18.12
CA PRO A 87 -16.09 -9.94 19.35
C PRO A 87 -17.03 -8.75 19.42
N GLU A 88 -18.32 -9.03 19.59
CA GLU A 88 -19.35 -8.03 19.79
C GLU A 88 -19.08 -7.33 21.14
N ASN A 89 -18.34 -6.22 21.10
CA ASN A 89 -17.85 -5.42 22.22
C ASN A 89 -16.55 -5.91 22.90
N ALA A 90 -15.51 -5.09 22.77
CA ALA A 90 -14.49 -4.95 23.81
C ALA A 90 -15.10 -4.20 25.01
N GLY A 91 -15.83 -4.92 25.86
CA GLY A 91 -16.23 -4.50 27.20
C GLY A 91 -15.50 -5.34 28.26
N PRO A 92 -15.09 -4.76 29.40
CA PRO A 92 -14.28 -5.47 30.38
C PRO A 92 -15.18 -6.26 31.33
N ASP A 93 -15.50 -7.50 31.00
CA ASP A 93 -15.77 -8.50 32.03
C ASP A 93 -15.61 -9.92 31.46
N GLN A 94 -14.41 -10.48 31.64
CA GLN A 94 -14.11 -11.87 31.31
C GLN A 94 -14.23 -12.72 32.56
N THR A 95 -15.33 -13.46 32.70
CA THR A 95 -15.36 -14.67 33.51
C THR A 95 -15.06 -15.88 32.63
N MET A 96 -13.87 -16.44 32.83
CA MET A 96 -13.31 -17.62 32.16
C MET A 96 -13.98 -18.92 32.61
N SER A 97 -14.30 -19.81 31.67
CA SER A 97 -14.13 -21.27 31.80
C SER A 97 -14.41 -22.02 30.48
N HIS A 98 -13.41 -22.73 29.94
CA HIS A 98 -13.24 -24.19 30.02
C HIS A 98 -12.48 -24.77 28.81
N ASP A 99 -11.69 -25.79 29.11
CA ASP A 99 -10.55 -26.33 28.36
C ASP A 99 -10.90 -27.24 27.17
N ILE A 100 -10.22 -27.08 26.03
CA ILE A 100 -9.89 -28.15 25.06
C ILE A 100 -8.53 -27.82 24.39
N PRO A 101 -7.53 -28.73 24.37
CA PRO A 101 -6.32 -28.54 23.57
C PRO A 101 -6.61 -28.85 22.10
N SER A 102 -6.41 -27.88 21.22
CA SER A 102 -6.42 -28.09 19.76
C SER A 102 -5.09 -27.62 19.18
N ASP A 103 -4.34 -28.53 18.56
CA ASP A 103 -3.00 -28.34 17.98
C ASP A 103 -2.99 -27.48 16.69
N LYS A 104 -3.69 -26.36 16.68
CA LYS A 104 -3.55 -25.32 15.67
C LYS A 104 -3.31 -24.01 16.38
N GLU A 105 -2.03 -23.61 16.43
CA GLU A 105 -1.59 -22.28 16.85
C GLU A 105 -2.58 -21.22 16.32
N PRO A 106 -3.34 -20.55 17.19
CA PRO A 106 -4.27 -19.52 16.76
C PRO A 106 -3.45 -18.36 16.22
N GLY A 107 -3.71 -17.98 14.97
CA GLY A 107 -3.17 -16.74 14.43
C GLY A 107 -3.57 -15.52 15.28
N PRO A 108 -3.02 -14.32 15.02
CA PRO A 108 -3.06 -13.15 15.93
C PRO A 108 -4.46 -12.63 16.32
N THR A 109 -5.53 -13.18 15.75
CA THR A 109 -6.94 -12.85 16.00
C THR A 109 -7.75 -13.95 16.70
N GLY A 110 -7.17 -15.13 16.96
CA GLY A 110 -7.88 -16.26 17.60
C GLY A 110 -8.95 -16.96 16.73
N LEU A 111 -9.20 -16.46 15.51
CA LEU A 111 -10.17 -17.00 14.56
C LEU A 111 -9.57 -18.12 13.69
N PRO A 112 -10.37 -19.13 13.30
CA PRO A 112 -10.02 -20.04 12.22
C PRO A 112 -9.73 -19.29 10.90
N PRO A 113 -8.79 -19.75 10.07
CA PRO A 113 -8.42 -19.08 8.81
C PRO A 113 -9.61 -18.79 7.87
N ASP A 114 -10.53 -19.73 7.73
CA ASP A 114 -11.71 -19.59 6.86
C ASP A 114 -12.68 -18.51 7.36
N GLU A 115 -12.82 -18.36 8.67
CA GLU A 115 -13.66 -17.32 9.26
C GLU A 115 -13.00 -15.95 9.14
N TYR A 116 -11.67 -15.88 9.31
CA TYR A 116 -10.91 -14.66 9.08
C TYR A 116 -11.05 -14.19 7.63
N ALA A 117 -10.87 -15.08 6.65
CA ALA A 117 -11.03 -14.74 5.23
C ALA A 117 -12.44 -14.21 4.94
N LYS A 118 -13.49 -14.88 5.44
CA LYS A 118 -14.88 -14.42 5.31
C LYS A 118 -15.10 -13.04 5.93
N ALA A 119 -14.51 -12.78 7.10
CA ALA A 119 -14.60 -11.47 7.76
C ALA A 119 -14.00 -10.35 6.90
N ILE A 120 -12.83 -10.58 6.31
CA ILE A 120 -12.16 -9.60 5.44
C ILE A 120 -12.98 -9.32 4.19
N LEU A 121 -13.48 -10.37 3.52
CA LEU A 121 -14.32 -10.20 2.33
C LEU A 121 -15.65 -9.52 2.66
N ALA A 122 -16.24 -9.81 3.81
CA ALA A 122 -17.44 -9.10 4.27
C ALA A 122 -17.18 -7.60 4.48
N HIS A 123 -15.99 -7.20 4.98
CA HIS A 123 -15.64 -5.77 5.04
C HIS A 123 -15.54 -5.15 3.64
N ALA A 124 -15.01 -5.88 2.65
CA ALA A 124 -14.93 -5.40 1.27
C ALA A 124 -16.32 -5.22 0.63
N GLU A 125 -17.24 -6.16 0.83
CA GLU A 125 -18.63 -6.02 0.35
C GLU A 125 -19.34 -4.82 0.98
N VAL A 126 -19.15 -4.60 2.28
CA VAL A 126 -19.73 -3.43 2.97
C VAL A 126 -19.10 -2.13 2.48
N TYR A 127 -17.79 -2.12 2.17
CA TYR A 127 -17.12 -0.97 1.55
C TYR A 127 -17.74 -0.64 0.19
N ILE A 128 -17.93 -1.65 -0.68
CA ILE A 128 -18.55 -1.48 -2.01
C ILE A 128 -19.96 -0.90 -1.87
N VAL A 129 -20.80 -1.50 -1.02
CA VAL A 129 -22.16 -1.00 -0.73
C VAL A 129 -22.13 0.43 -0.19
N SER A 130 -21.19 0.77 0.70
CA SER A 130 -21.08 2.13 1.23
C SER A 130 -20.85 3.19 0.14
N ILE A 131 -20.13 2.83 -0.93
CA ILE A 131 -19.90 3.70 -2.09
C ILE A 131 -21.15 3.78 -2.97
N ILE A 132 -21.75 2.63 -3.29
CA ILE A 132 -22.97 2.54 -4.12
C ILE A 132 -24.09 3.39 -3.52
N TYR A 133 -24.32 3.26 -2.22
CA TYR A 133 -25.37 3.97 -1.48
C TYR A 133 -24.93 5.34 -0.95
N ARG A 134 -23.69 5.75 -1.23
CA ARG A 134 -23.09 7.03 -0.82
C ARG A 134 -23.27 7.30 0.67
N VAL A 135 -22.69 6.43 1.49
CA VAL A 135 -22.69 6.51 2.96
C VAL A 135 -21.25 6.75 3.45
N PRO A 136 -20.74 8.01 3.43
CA PRO A 136 -19.34 8.30 3.69
C PRO A 136 -18.83 7.82 5.05
N LYS A 137 -19.67 7.89 6.09
CA LYS A 137 -19.29 7.42 7.43
C LYS A 137 -19.07 5.90 7.49
N LEU A 138 -19.82 5.13 6.69
CA LEU A 138 -19.63 3.70 6.59
C LEU A 138 -18.42 3.38 5.70
N GLU A 139 -18.20 4.16 4.65
CA GLU A 139 -17.01 4.10 3.81
C GLU A 139 -15.73 4.32 4.62
N ASP A 140 -15.70 5.34 5.48
CA ASP A 140 -14.57 5.63 6.36
C ASP A 140 -14.29 4.47 7.33
N GLU A 141 -15.33 3.91 7.96
CA GLU A 141 -15.19 2.84 8.94
C GLU A 141 -14.73 1.52 8.28
N THR A 142 -15.35 1.15 7.16
CA THR A 142 -14.97 -0.04 6.37
C THR A 142 -13.54 0.09 5.84
N SER A 143 -13.17 1.26 5.30
CA SER A 143 -11.80 1.54 4.84
C SER A 143 -10.79 1.36 5.95
N LYS A 144 -11.09 1.88 7.14
CA LYS A 144 -10.22 1.75 8.31
C LYS A 144 -10.03 0.29 8.70
N LEU A 145 -11.11 -0.50 8.72
CA LEU A 145 -11.04 -1.93 9.07
C LEU A 145 -10.22 -2.74 8.06
N ILE A 146 -10.36 -2.47 6.75
CA ILE A 146 -9.56 -3.11 5.71
C ILE A 146 -8.08 -2.71 5.83
N LYS A 147 -7.77 -1.43 6.09
CA LYS A 147 -6.39 -0.96 6.31
C LYS A 147 -5.75 -1.64 7.52
N LEU A 148 -6.46 -1.76 8.63
CA LEU A 148 -5.98 -2.50 9.81
C LEU A 148 -5.75 -3.99 9.52
N ALA A 149 -6.51 -4.58 8.60
CA ALA A 149 -6.29 -5.96 8.17
C ALA A 149 -5.04 -6.08 7.29
N LEU A 150 -4.79 -5.11 6.41
CA LEU A 150 -3.59 -5.03 5.57
C LEU A 150 -2.29 -4.87 6.37
N GLU A 151 -2.37 -4.46 7.64
CA GLU A 151 -1.20 -4.41 8.54
C GLU A 151 -0.79 -5.79 9.09
N LYS A 152 -1.57 -6.85 8.82
CA LYS A 152 -1.33 -8.20 9.36
C LYS A 152 -0.85 -9.16 8.28
N ASP A 153 0.18 -9.95 8.58
CA ASP A 153 0.75 -10.90 7.61
C ASP A 153 -0.24 -11.99 7.16
N ASN A 154 -1.18 -12.38 8.03
CA ASN A 154 -2.17 -13.43 7.73
C ASN A 154 -3.22 -13.03 6.67
N ILE A 155 -3.23 -11.78 6.21
CA ILE A 155 -4.11 -11.34 5.12
C ILE A 155 -3.62 -11.85 3.76
N ILE A 156 -2.35 -12.25 3.61
CA ILE A 156 -1.76 -12.63 2.32
C ILE A 156 -2.55 -13.72 1.59
N ASP A 157 -3.11 -14.68 2.33
CA ASP A 157 -3.87 -15.78 1.75
C ASP A 157 -5.23 -15.35 1.18
N VAL A 158 -5.84 -14.28 1.72
CA VAL A 158 -7.12 -13.73 1.23
C VAL A 158 -6.91 -12.50 0.33
N PHE A 159 -5.70 -11.94 0.30
CA PHE A 159 -5.37 -10.73 -0.43
C PHE A 159 -5.79 -10.73 -1.91
N PRO A 160 -5.61 -11.82 -2.71
CA PRO A 160 -6.07 -11.82 -4.10
C PRO A 160 -7.58 -11.60 -4.21
N GLN A 161 -8.37 -12.23 -3.35
CA GLN A 161 -9.84 -12.11 -3.38
C GLN A 161 -10.29 -10.73 -2.91
N LEU A 162 -9.63 -10.19 -1.88
CA LEU A 162 -9.86 -8.82 -1.43
C LEU A 162 -9.55 -7.82 -2.56
N ALA A 163 -8.40 -7.95 -3.21
CA ALA A 163 -8.02 -7.09 -4.32
C ALA A 163 -9.04 -7.18 -5.46
N GLN A 164 -9.47 -8.38 -5.82
CA GLN A 164 -10.47 -8.59 -6.87
C GLN A 164 -11.80 -7.89 -6.57
N ALA A 165 -12.33 -8.07 -5.36
CA ALA A 165 -13.59 -7.43 -4.98
C ALA A 165 -13.52 -5.91 -5.13
N ILE A 166 -12.43 -5.30 -4.68
CA ILE A 166 -12.24 -3.85 -4.75
C ILE A 166 -12.00 -3.35 -6.18
N TYR A 167 -11.21 -4.06 -6.97
CA TYR A 167 -10.88 -3.64 -8.34
C TYR A 167 -12.08 -3.81 -9.30
N SER A 168 -12.85 -4.89 -9.15
CA SER A 168 -14.03 -5.20 -9.97
C SER A 168 -15.17 -4.22 -9.74
N ASP A 169 -15.51 -3.94 -8.48
CA ASP A 169 -16.78 -3.31 -8.15
C ASP A 169 -16.65 -1.83 -7.75
N VAL A 170 -15.42 -1.33 -7.56
CA VAL A 170 -15.17 0.07 -7.19
C VAL A 170 -14.39 0.80 -8.29
N PRO A 171 -14.99 1.81 -8.96
CA PRO A 171 -14.29 2.59 -9.97
C PRO A 171 -13.06 3.33 -9.43
N ASP A 172 -11.99 3.42 -10.23
CA ASP A 172 -10.70 4.02 -9.88
C ASP A 172 -10.82 5.41 -9.23
N PHE A 173 -11.69 6.26 -9.77
CA PHE A 173 -11.77 7.68 -9.36
C PHE A 173 -12.46 7.89 -8.01
N VAL A 174 -13.14 6.87 -7.47
CA VAL A 174 -13.73 6.89 -6.12
C VAL A 174 -13.02 5.95 -5.16
N CYS A 175 -12.19 5.01 -5.64
CA CYS A 175 -11.58 4.00 -4.79
C CYS A 175 -10.36 4.53 -4.02
N HIS A 176 -10.54 4.87 -2.75
CA HIS A 176 -9.44 5.32 -1.88
C HIS A 176 -8.51 4.18 -1.39
N LEU A 177 -8.92 2.91 -1.50
CA LEU A 177 -8.14 1.75 -1.04
C LEU A 177 -7.09 1.23 -2.04
N ARG A 178 -7.16 1.57 -3.34
CA ARG A 178 -6.23 1.01 -4.34
C ARG A 178 -4.76 1.32 -4.04
N GLY A 179 -4.49 2.53 -3.53
CA GLY A 179 -3.14 2.91 -3.11
C GLY A 179 -2.62 2.05 -1.94
N ASP A 180 -3.50 1.72 -0.98
CA ASP A 180 -3.16 0.85 0.15
C ASP A 180 -2.93 -0.60 -0.30
N LEU A 181 -3.75 -1.12 -1.24
CA LEU A 181 -3.57 -2.46 -1.82
C LEU A 181 -2.27 -2.58 -2.61
N ILE A 182 -1.93 -1.58 -3.44
CA ILE A 182 -0.65 -1.54 -4.17
C ILE A 182 0.52 -1.51 -3.19
N LYS A 183 0.45 -0.64 -2.16
CA LYS A 183 1.49 -0.53 -1.15
C LYS A 183 1.72 -1.86 -0.41
N TYR A 184 0.65 -2.53 0.00
CA TYR A 184 0.74 -3.87 0.58
C TYR A 184 1.42 -4.84 -0.40
N ALA A 185 0.97 -4.87 -1.65
CA ALA A 185 1.58 -5.76 -2.64
C ALA A 185 3.08 -5.49 -2.87
N GLU A 186 3.50 -4.22 -2.92
CA GLU A 186 4.90 -3.81 -3.02
C GLU A 186 5.76 -4.30 -1.84
N GLN A 187 5.18 -4.29 -0.63
CA GLN A 187 5.86 -4.75 0.59
C GLN A 187 5.98 -6.28 0.65
N HIS A 188 5.05 -7.01 0.01
CA HIS A 188 4.98 -8.48 0.04
C HIS A 188 5.29 -9.14 -1.32
N LEU A 189 5.96 -8.42 -2.25
CA LEU A 189 6.22 -8.90 -3.63
C LEU A 189 6.89 -10.29 -3.68
N VAL A 190 7.84 -10.58 -2.79
CA VAL A 190 8.57 -11.85 -2.79
C VAL A 190 7.61 -13.03 -2.58
N GLU A 191 6.65 -12.88 -1.68
CA GLU A 191 5.67 -13.91 -1.38
C GLU A 191 4.56 -13.97 -2.44
N LEU A 192 4.07 -12.81 -2.88
CA LEU A 192 3.07 -12.70 -3.94
C LEU A 192 3.56 -13.22 -5.31
N THR A 193 4.88 -13.26 -5.53
CA THR A 193 5.49 -13.82 -6.74
C THR A 193 6.00 -15.25 -6.56
N SER A 194 5.76 -15.88 -5.42
CA SER A 194 5.96 -17.33 -5.25
C SER A 194 5.06 -18.11 -6.21
N LYS A 195 5.46 -19.34 -6.58
CA LYS A 195 4.76 -20.11 -7.62
C LYS A 195 3.25 -20.23 -7.40
N SER A 196 2.81 -20.57 -6.19
CA SER A 196 1.40 -20.75 -5.85
C SER A 196 0.67 -19.41 -5.77
N MET A 197 1.27 -18.41 -5.12
CA MET A 197 0.63 -17.12 -4.92
C MET A 197 0.52 -16.34 -6.23
N PHE A 198 1.54 -16.40 -7.08
CA PHE A 198 1.54 -15.78 -8.40
C PHE A 198 0.40 -16.31 -9.28
N GLN A 199 0.16 -17.63 -9.24
CA GLN A 199 -0.97 -18.24 -9.95
C GLN A 199 -2.31 -17.70 -9.43
N ARG A 200 -2.48 -17.66 -8.10
CA ARG A 200 -3.68 -17.11 -7.47
C ARG A 200 -3.88 -15.63 -7.77
N MET A 201 -2.85 -14.81 -7.69
CA MET A 201 -2.91 -13.40 -8.07
C MET A 201 -3.31 -13.21 -9.54
N THR A 202 -2.80 -14.06 -10.44
CA THR A 202 -3.14 -13.97 -11.87
C THR A 202 -4.58 -14.41 -12.15
N SER A 203 -5.11 -15.40 -11.43
CA SER A 203 -6.47 -15.91 -11.63
C SER A 203 -7.53 -15.14 -10.85
N GLU A 204 -7.23 -14.76 -9.60
CA GLU A 204 -8.16 -14.13 -8.68
C GLU A 204 -8.09 -12.61 -8.81
N ALA A 205 -6.91 -11.99 -9.02
CA ALA A 205 -6.73 -10.54 -9.05
C ALA A 205 -5.98 -10.03 -10.32
N PRO A 206 -6.45 -10.35 -11.53
CA PRO A 206 -5.73 -10.04 -12.78
C PRO A 206 -5.44 -8.55 -12.98
N GLU A 207 -6.36 -7.66 -12.62
CA GLU A 207 -6.21 -6.20 -12.80
C GLU A 207 -5.09 -5.63 -11.94
N LEU A 208 -5.03 -6.05 -10.66
CA LEU A 208 -3.94 -5.65 -9.76
C LEU A 208 -2.61 -6.25 -10.25
N MET A 209 -2.60 -7.51 -10.69
CA MET A 209 -1.39 -8.15 -11.22
C MET A 209 -0.88 -7.44 -12.48
N GLU A 210 -1.75 -7.08 -13.43
CA GLU A 210 -1.38 -6.30 -14.60
C GLU A 210 -0.76 -4.95 -14.20
N LYS A 211 -1.41 -4.25 -13.26
CA LYS A 211 -0.94 -2.97 -12.73
C LYS A 211 0.46 -3.09 -12.12
N LEU A 212 0.69 -4.09 -11.28
CA LEU A 212 1.98 -4.35 -10.64
C LEU A 212 3.06 -4.68 -11.68
N MET A 213 2.76 -5.55 -12.66
CA MET A 213 3.69 -5.88 -13.73
C MET A 213 4.07 -4.67 -14.57
N HIS A 214 3.09 -3.85 -14.95
CA HIS A 214 3.34 -2.61 -15.68
C HIS A 214 4.25 -1.66 -14.89
N ASP A 215 3.96 -1.46 -13.61
CA ASP A 215 4.72 -0.54 -12.76
C ASP A 215 6.15 -1.06 -12.50
N LEU A 216 6.33 -2.38 -12.32
CA LEU A 216 7.65 -3.02 -12.22
C LEU A 216 8.47 -2.87 -13.50
N VAL A 217 7.87 -3.12 -14.68
CA VAL A 217 8.56 -2.94 -15.98
C VAL A 217 8.97 -1.49 -16.18
N LYS A 218 8.09 -0.54 -15.87
CA LYS A 218 8.37 0.90 -15.96
C LYS A 218 9.50 1.31 -15.02
N GLU A 219 9.50 0.81 -13.79
CA GLU A 219 10.54 1.12 -12.81
C GLU A 219 11.90 0.52 -13.22
N ASN A 220 11.91 -0.73 -13.70
CA ASN A 220 13.12 -1.41 -14.21
C ASN A 220 13.74 -0.66 -15.38
N LYS A 221 12.93 -0.22 -16.36
CA LYS A 221 13.42 0.59 -17.49
C LYS A 221 14.01 1.92 -17.03
N ARG A 222 13.42 2.56 -16.02
CA ARG A 222 13.96 3.78 -15.40
C ARG A 222 15.30 3.51 -14.70
N LYS A 223 15.42 2.40 -13.97
CA LYS A 223 16.67 1.97 -13.30
C LYS A 223 17.76 1.67 -14.33
N GLU A 224 17.43 0.98 -15.42
CA GLU A 224 18.37 0.66 -16.51
C GLU A 224 18.92 1.93 -17.19
N LEU A 225 18.08 2.92 -17.48
CA LEU A 225 18.52 4.20 -18.06
C LEU A 225 19.46 4.97 -17.11
N LYS A 226 19.15 4.96 -15.80
CA LYS A 226 20.02 5.56 -14.79
C LYS A 226 21.36 4.82 -14.69
N LEU A 227 21.35 3.49 -14.80
CA LEU A 227 22.55 2.67 -14.78
C LEU A 227 23.45 3.00 -15.97
N LYS A 228 22.90 2.99 -17.20
CA LYS A 228 23.63 3.38 -18.43
C LYS A 228 24.19 4.80 -18.37
N SER A 229 23.47 5.73 -17.73
CA SER A 229 23.98 7.09 -17.53
C SER A 229 25.15 7.15 -16.56
N LYS A 230 25.15 6.31 -15.51
CA LYS A 230 26.26 6.23 -14.55
C LYS A 230 27.47 5.54 -15.16
N GLU A 231 27.26 4.47 -15.93
CA GLU A 231 28.31 3.76 -16.67
C GLU A 231 29.05 4.71 -17.61
N ARG A 232 28.34 5.47 -18.46
CA ARG A 232 28.97 6.49 -19.33
C ARG A 232 29.81 7.51 -18.57
N ARG A 233 29.33 7.96 -17.39
CA ARG A 233 30.08 8.91 -16.56
C ARG A 233 31.31 8.28 -15.94
N ILE A 234 31.27 6.98 -15.60
CA ILE A 234 32.45 6.23 -15.15
C ILE A 234 33.47 6.18 -16.29
N ASP A 235 33.05 5.82 -17.51
CA ASP A 235 33.93 5.76 -18.68
C ASP A 235 34.59 7.13 -18.97
N GLU A 236 33.84 8.22 -18.91
CA GLU A 236 34.36 9.58 -19.07
C GLU A 236 35.40 9.95 -18.01
N LEU A 237 35.14 9.57 -16.75
CA LEU A 237 36.07 9.79 -15.65
C LEU A 237 37.33 8.93 -15.80
N GLU A 238 37.22 7.67 -16.20
CA GLU A 238 38.36 6.78 -16.45
C GLU A 238 39.21 7.28 -17.63
N GLN A 239 38.59 7.75 -18.71
CA GLN A 239 39.29 8.43 -19.80
C GLN A 239 39.99 9.70 -19.33
N THR A 240 39.37 10.46 -18.42
CA THR A 240 40.00 11.65 -17.84
C THR A 240 41.21 11.27 -16.98
N VAL A 241 41.06 10.28 -16.09
CA VAL A 241 42.13 9.78 -15.21
C VAL A 241 43.29 9.18 -16.01
N SER A 242 43.01 8.40 -17.06
CA SER A 242 44.06 7.81 -17.91
C SER A 242 44.87 8.87 -18.67
N ARG A 243 44.29 10.03 -18.97
CA ARG A 243 45.00 11.18 -19.56
C ARG A 243 45.88 11.92 -18.55
N LEU A 244 45.63 11.79 -17.25
CA LEU A 244 46.45 12.43 -16.21
C LEU A 244 47.81 11.73 -16.13
N ARG A 245 48.86 12.42 -16.58
CA ARG A 245 50.23 11.92 -16.47
C ARG A 245 50.84 12.40 -15.16
N LYS A 246 51.47 11.48 -14.42
CA LYS A 246 52.33 11.84 -13.30
C LYS A 246 53.54 12.62 -13.85
N VAL A 247 53.86 13.74 -13.23
CA VAL A 247 54.98 14.60 -13.62
C VAL A 247 56.17 14.32 -12.71
N ASP A 248 57.38 14.32 -13.25
CA ASP A 248 58.59 14.21 -12.45
C ASP A 248 58.95 15.53 -11.79
N TYR A 249 59.25 15.48 -10.49
CA TYR A 249 59.68 16.62 -9.69
C TYR A 249 61.03 16.33 -9.03
N LYS A 250 61.85 17.37 -8.88
CA LYS A 250 63.08 17.33 -8.08
C LYS A 250 62.90 18.14 -6.81
N CYS A 251 63.18 17.55 -5.65
CA CYS A 251 63.08 18.29 -4.39
C CYS A 251 64.14 19.41 -4.33
N PRO A 252 63.78 20.66 -3.96
CA PRO A 252 64.75 21.74 -3.78
C PRO A 252 65.55 21.61 -2.47
N SER A 253 65.17 20.70 -1.58
CA SER A 253 65.73 20.57 -0.23
C SER A 253 66.40 19.23 0.03
N CYS A 254 66.36 18.29 -0.92
CA CYS A 254 67.05 17.01 -0.85
C CYS A 254 67.28 16.45 -2.27
N PRO A 255 68.13 15.43 -2.47
CA PRO A 255 68.43 14.91 -3.81
C PRO A 255 67.31 14.05 -4.43
N LYS A 256 66.16 13.86 -3.77
CA LYS A 256 65.10 12.95 -4.22
C LYS A 256 64.38 13.49 -5.46
N LYS A 257 64.23 12.63 -6.48
CA LYS A 257 63.28 12.77 -7.59
C LYS A 257 62.06 11.88 -7.34
N PHE A 258 60.88 12.34 -7.70
CA PHE A 258 59.65 11.57 -7.56
C PHE A 258 58.62 11.97 -8.61
N GLN A 259 57.81 10.99 -9.02
CA GLN A 259 56.75 11.18 -10.00
C GLN A 259 55.40 11.29 -9.28
N MET A 260 54.62 12.32 -9.59
CA MET A 260 53.33 12.51 -8.95
C MET A 260 52.36 13.32 -9.81
N LEU A 261 51.07 13.04 -9.66
CA LEU A 261 50.03 13.94 -10.13
C LEU A 261 49.79 14.98 -9.02
N MET A 262 50.16 16.24 -9.27
CA MET A 262 49.95 17.28 -8.27
C MET A 262 48.45 17.56 -8.13
N PRO A 263 47.90 17.59 -6.89
CA PRO A 263 46.51 17.95 -6.67
C PRO A 263 46.31 19.44 -6.96
N ASP A 264 45.15 19.79 -7.54
CA ASP A 264 44.77 21.18 -7.78
C ASP A 264 44.41 21.90 -6.46
N GLY A 265 44.44 23.24 -6.49
CA GLY A 265 44.06 24.09 -5.36
C GLY A 265 45.16 24.29 -4.31
N ARG A 266 44.77 24.76 -3.10
CA ARG A 266 45.71 25.09 -2.01
C ARG A 266 46.06 23.88 -1.14
N VAL A 267 46.32 22.73 -1.76
CA VAL A 267 46.73 21.51 -1.05
C VAL A 267 48.23 21.58 -0.75
N LYS A 268 48.63 21.12 0.44
CA LYS A 268 50.03 21.00 0.85
C LYS A 268 50.53 19.59 0.56
N VAL A 269 51.65 19.46 -0.13
CA VAL A 269 52.25 18.17 -0.47
C VAL A 269 53.70 18.08 -0.01
N GLY A 270 54.02 16.98 0.67
CA GLY A 270 55.35 16.66 1.17
C GLY A 270 56.24 15.98 0.14
N CYS A 271 57.54 16.25 0.20
CA CYS A 271 58.53 15.45 -0.51
C CYS A 271 58.57 14.02 0.06
N PRO A 272 58.44 12.95 -0.73
CA PRO A 272 58.51 11.56 -0.24
C PRO A 272 59.86 11.18 0.39
N GLY A 273 60.93 11.92 0.08
CA GLY A 273 62.26 11.64 0.62
C GLY A 273 62.57 12.32 1.95
N CYS A 274 62.26 13.63 2.08
CA CYS A 274 62.64 14.42 3.26
C CYS A 274 61.45 14.94 4.08
N GLY A 275 60.21 14.61 3.68
CA GLY A 275 58.99 15.03 4.39
C GLY A 275 58.65 16.52 4.32
N ARG A 276 59.54 17.39 3.79
CA ARG A 276 59.27 18.84 3.70
C ARG A 276 58.05 19.12 2.83
N VAL A 277 57.15 19.92 3.39
CA VAL A 277 55.84 20.22 2.82
C VAL A 277 55.85 21.60 2.14
N ARG A 278 55.26 21.68 0.94
CA ARG A 278 55.04 22.94 0.19
C ARG A 278 53.63 22.93 -0.38
N LEU A 279 53.10 24.08 -0.82
CA LEU A 279 51.86 24.10 -1.59
C LEU A 279 52.05 23.35 -2.91
N ALA A 280 51.03 22.63 -3.38
CA ALA A 280 51.05 21.86 -4.61
C ALA A 280 51.51 22.71 -5.81
N ILE A 281 50.94 23.91 -5.96
CA ILE A 281 51.32 24.88 -7.00
C ILE A 281 52.80 25.31 -6.93
N SER A 282 53.42 25.31 -5.75
CA SER A 282 54.84 25.66 -5.62
C SER A 282 55.78 24.59 -6.17
N TRP A 283 55.29 23.38 -6.41
CA TRP A 283 56.08 22.32 -7.04
C TRP A 283 56.22 22.50 -8.56
N ASP A 284 55.38 23.32 -9.20
CA ASP A 284 55.45 23.56 -10.65
C ASP A 284 56.81 24.11 -11.11
N ALA A 285 57.45 24.96 -10.30
CA ALA A 285 58.78 25.49 -10.55
C ALA A 285 59.90 24.43 -10.49
N HIS A 286 59.58 23.23 -9.99
CA HIS A 286 60.51 22.12 -9.78
C HIS A 286 60.17 20.90 -10.63
N LYS A 287 59.29 21.06 -11.63
CA LYS A 287 59.05 20.06 -12.67
C LYS A 287 60.36 19.78 -13.43
N VAL A 288 60.70 18.51 -13.56
CA VAL A 288 61.76 18.07 -14.47
C VAL A 288 61.18 18.18 -15.88
N ARG A 289 61.63 19.17 -16.66
CA ARG A 289 61.27 19.26 -18.07
C ARG A 289 62.04 18.19 -18.83
N GLU A 290 61.36 17.40 -19.66
CA GLU A 290 62.06 16.55 -20.62
C GLU A 290 62.91 17.45 -21.56
N PRO A 291 64.12 17.03 -21.94
CA PRO A 291 64.89 17.73 -22.95
C PRO A 291 64.07 17.76 -24.25
N PHE A 292 63.96 18.93 -24.87
CA PHE A 292 63.31 19.10 -26.17
C PHE A 292 64.13 18.30 -27.20
N ILE A 293 63.72 17.07 -27.51
CA ILE A 293 64.28 16.33 -28.64
C ILE A 293 63.63 16.94 -29.87
N ALA A 294 64.34 17.86 -30.54
CA ALA A 294 63.96 18.27 -31.88
C ALA A 294 63.92 17.01 -32.76
N GLN A 295 62.75 16.69 -33.31
CA GLN A 295 62.69 15.68 -34.37
C GLN A 295 63.55 16.19 -35.54
N PRO A 296 64.50 15.40 -36.06
CA PRO A 296 65.20 15.79 -37.28
C PRO A 296 64.17 15.88 -38.41
N ILE A 297 64.19 17.00 -39.14
CA ILE A 297 63.49 17.08 -40.42
C ILE A 297 64.27 16.21 -41.40
N ALA A 298 63.72 15.05 -41.76
CA ALA A 298 64.02 14.29 -42.97
C ALA A 298 62.89 13.29 -43.24
#